data_AF-A0A933UEA0-F1
#
_entry.id   AF-A0A933UEA0-F1
#
_cell.length_a   1.000
_cell.length_b   1.000
_cell.length_c   1.000
_cell.angle_alpha   90.00
_cell.angle_beta   90.00
_cell.angle_gamma   90.00
#
_symmetry.space_group_name_H-M   'P 1'
#
loop_
_entity.id
_entity.type
_entity.pdbx_description
1 polymer ?
#
loop_
_entity_poly.entity_id
_entity_poly.type
_entity_poly.pdbx_seq_one_letter_code
_entity_poly.pdbx_strand_id
1 'polypeptide(L)'
;MHLLAAKKDLRLEAALKKLDRFEAIILDDLGYVQQSREEMEVLFTFLAERYERRSVLVSSNLVFSKWDQIFKDPMTTMAAVDRLVHHALILEFDGESQRVSRPKEKGGG
;
A
#
# COMPACT_ATOMS: atom_id res chain seq x y z
N MET A 1 -3.18 4.74 10.48
CA MET A 1 -3.47 4.95 11.92
C MET A 1 -2.92 3.85 12.85
N HIS A 2 -3.29 2.56 12.73
CA HIS A 2 -2.88 1.53 13.72
C HIS A 2 -1.37 1.30 13.85
N LEU A 3 -0.65 1.09 12.73
CA LEU A 3 0.80 0.84 12.78
C LEU A 3 1.60 2.09 13.21
N LEU A 4 1.14 3.28 12.84
CA LEU A 4 1.74 4.54 13.31
C LEU A 4 1.59 4.68 14.83
N ALA A 5 0.41 4.39 15.38
CA ALA A 5 0.19 4.36 16.81
C ALA A 5 1.09 3.31 17.49
N ALA A 6 1.21 2.11 16.90
CA ALA A 6 2.12 1.08 17.40
C ALA A 6 3.59 1.53 17.39
N LYS A 7 4.04 2.29 16.39
CA LYS A 7 5.38 2.91 16.37
C LYS A 7 5.56 3.88 17.54
N LYS A 8 4.60 4.78 17.77
CA LYS A 8 4.62 5.75 18.88
C LYS A 8 4.65 5.07 20.25
N ASP A 9 3.99 3.92 20.36
CA ASP A 9 3.96 3.10 21.57
C ASP A 9 5.16 2.14 21.73
N LEU A 10 6.15 2.16 20.81
CA LEU A 10 7.27 1.22 20.76
C LEU A 10 6.86 -0.26 20.62
N ARG A 11 5.71 -0.52 20.00
CA ARG A 11 5.15 -1.85 19.74
C ARG A 11 5.07 -2.20 18.26
N LEU A 12 5.76 -1.45 17.39
CA LEU A 12 5.71 -1.65 15.94
C LEU A 12 6.11 -3.08 15.55
N GLU A 13 7.23 -3.59 16.08
CA GLU A 13 7.71 -4.94 15.78
C GLU A 13 6.67 -6.02 16.13
N ALA A 14 6.02 -5.90 17.29
CA ALA A 14 4.97 -6.82 17.71
C ALA A 14 3.74 -6.74 16.79
N ALA A 15 3.38 -5.55 16.32
CA ALA A 15 2.29 -5.36 15.37
C ALA A 15 2.63 -5.96 13.99
N LEU A 16 3.86 -5.75 13.50
CA LEU A 16 4.35 -6.34 12.24
C LEU A 16 4.38 -7.87 12.32
N LYS A 17 4.86 -8.46 13.43
CA LYS A 17 4.81 -9.92 13.66
C LYS A 17 3.39 -10.49 13.64
N LYS A 18 2.39 -9.72 14.09
CA LYS A 18 0.98 -10.13 13.99
C LYS A 18 0.52 -10.14 12.53
N LEU A 19 0.91 -9.13 11.75
CA LEU A 19 0.62 -9.06 10.33
C LEU A 19 1.34 -10.16 9.52
N ASP A 20 2.55 -10.56 9.93
CA ASP A 20 3.31 -11.62 9.24
C ASP A 20 2.65 -13.01 9.30
N ARG A 21 1.67 -13.19 10.21
CA ARG A 21 0.87 -14.42 10.29
C ARG A 21 -0.06 -14.61 9.09
N PHE A 22 -0.36 -13.54 8.36
CA PHE A 22 -1.22 -13.61 7.17
C PHE A 22 -0.40 -13.89 5.92
N GLU A 23 -0.82 -14.88 5.13
CA GLU A 23 -0.14 -15.25 3.89
C GLU A 23 -0.13 -14.12 2.86
N ALA A 24 -1.25 -13.37 2.79
CA ALA A 24 -1.42 -12.21 1.93
C ALA A 24 -1.99 -11.02 2.72
N ILE A 25 -1.54 -9.82 2.39
CA ILE A 25 -2.07 -8.55 2.90
C ILE A 25 -2.37 -7.64 1.71
N ILE A 26 -3.51 -6.94 1.78
CA ILE A 26 -3.93 -5.97 0.77
C ILE A 26 -3.71 -4.55 1.32
N LEU A 27 -2.99 -3.74 0.57
CA LEU A 27 -2.88 -2.30 0.75
C LEU A 27 -3.73 -1.65 -0.34
N ASP A 28 -4.84 -1.05 0.05
CA ASP A 28 -5.81 -0.47 -0.89
C ASP A 28 -5.69 1.06 -0.95
N ASP A 29 -5.97 1.64 -2.12
CA ASP A 29 -6.02 3.07 -2.42
C ASP A 29 -4.75 3.86 -2.01
N LEU A 30 -3.57 3.28 -2.27
CA LEU A 30 -2.30 3.95 -2.04
C LEU A 30 -2.19 5.20 -2.94
N GLY A 31 -1.84 6.35 -2.34
CA GLY A 31 -1.71 7.62 -3.06
C GLY A 31 -2.97 8.50 -3.05
N TYR A 32 -4.09 8.06 -2.47
CA TYR A 32 -5.30 8.89 -2.38
C TYR A 32 -5.21 10.04 -1.35
N VAL A 33 -4.62 9.77 -0.18
CA VAL A 33 -4.41 10.76 0.90
C VAL A 33 -2.93 11.09 1.00
N GLN A 34 -2.55 12.33 1.28
CA GLN A 34 -1.15 12.64 1.59
C GLN A 34 -0.76 12.02 2.94
N GLN A 35 0.13 11.04 2.92
CA GLN A 35 0.68 10.44 4.14
C GLN A 35 1.72 11.37 4.78
N SER A 36 1.82 11.33 6.11
CA SER A 36 2.92 11.95 6.84
C SER A 36 4.22 11.15 6.66
N ARG A 37 5.38 11.79 6.88
CA ARG A 37 6.70 11.12 6.80
C ARG A 37 6.78 9.89 7.70
N GLU A 38 6.23 9.98 8.91
CA GLU A 38 6.21 8.86 9.85
C GLU A 38 5.39 7.67 9.34
N GLU A 39 4.28 7.93 8.64
CA GLU A 39 3.44 6.88 8.06
C GLU A 39 4.13 6.15 6.91
N MET A 40 4.88 6.86 6.08
CA MET A 40 5.69 6.23 5.03
C MET A 40 6.81 5.39 5.60
N GLU A 41 7.49 5.87 6.64
CA GLU A 41 8.55 5.10 7.30
C GLU A 41 7.98 3.77 7.82
N VAL A 42 6.80 3.82 8.45
CA VAL A 42 6.09 2.62 8.91
C VAL A 42 5.71 1.70 7.75
N LEU A 43 5.18 2.26 6.66
CA LEU A 43 4.85 1.50 5.45
C LEU A 43 6.08 0.84 4.85
N PHE A 44 7.19 1.55 4.75
CA PHE A 44 8.46 1.04 4.26
C PHE A 44 8.97 -0.11 5.14
N THR A 45 8.95 0.05 6.46
CA THR A 45 9.32 -1.04 7.38
C THR A 45 8.43 -2.26 7.19
N PHE A 46 7.11 -2.06 7.05
CA PHE A 46 6.18 -3.16 6.79
C PHE A 46 6.50 -3.89 5.48
N LEU A 47 6.73 -3.15 4.40
CA LEU A 47 7.05 -3.74 3.09
C LEU A 47 8.39 -4.48 3.12
N ALA A 48 9.41 -3.92 3.79
CA ALA A 48 10.71 -4.56 3.96
C ALA A 48 10.62 -5.87 4.76
N GLU A 49 9.81 -5.94 5.82
CA GLU A 49 9.58 -7.17 6.59
C GLU A 49 8.83 -8.25 5.79
N ARG A 50 8.06 -7.86 4.77
CA ARG A 50 7.30 -8.79 3.93
C ARG A 50 8.08 -9.24 2.69
N TYR A 51 9.07 -8.46 2.29
CA TYR A 51 9.93 -8.72 1.13
C TYR A 51 10.50 -10.15 1.20
N GLU A 52 10.36 -10.90 0.09
CA GLU A 52 10.77 -12.30 -0.05
C GLU A 52 10.17 -13.30 0.97
N ARG A 53 9.21 -12.88 1.82
CA ARG A 53 8.63 -13.71 2.89
C ARG A 53 7.15 -14.03 2.67
N ARG A 54 6.35 -13.01 2.30
CA ARG A 54 4.88 -13.11 2.20
C ARG A 54 4.34 -12.14 1.14
N SER A 55 3.23 -12.49 0.51
CA SER A 55 2.66 -11.70 -0.60
C SER A 55 2.00 -10.41 -0.12
N VAL A 56 2.18 -9.31 -0.86
CA VAL A 56 1.47 -8.05 -0.64
C VAL A 56 0.82 -7.65 -1.95
N LEU A 57 -0.48 -7.37 -1.91
CA LEU A 57 -1.20 -6.76 -3.03
C LEU A 57 -1.35 -5.27 -2.74
N VAL A 58 -0.97 -4.43 -3.69
CA VAL A 58 -1.10 -2.98 -3.59
C VAL A 58 -2.02 -2.49 -4.70
N SER A 59 -3.07 -1.77 -4.35
CA SER A 59 -3.82 -0.94 -5.29
C SER A 59 -3.39 0.51 -5.11
N SER A 60 -3.24 1.23 -6.22
CA SER A 60 -2.78 2.61 -6.24
C SER A 60 -3.45 3.36 -7.38
N ASN A 61 -3.83 4.61 -7.13
CA ASN A 61 -4.30 5.54 -8.16
C ASN A 61 -3.13 6.30 -8.82
N LEU A 62 -1.90 6.07 -8.36
CA LEU A 62 -0.68 6.69 -8.87
C LEU A 62 0.19 5.65 -9.59
N VAL A 63 0.61 5.99 -10.81
CA VAL A 63 1.70 5.31 -11.52
C VAL A 63 3.00 5.41 -10.74
N PHE A 64 3.90 4.43 -10.89
CA PHE A 64 5.17 4.37 -10.12
C PHE A 64 6.02 5.65 -10.22
N SER A 65 5.99 6.34 -11.36
CA SER A 65 6.71 7.60 -11.55
C SER A 65 6.22 8.75 -10.66
N LYS A 66 5.05 8.60 -10.02
CA LYS A 66 4.44 9.56 -9.09
C LYS A 66 4.53 9.12 -7.62
N TRP A 67 5.23 8.04 -7.33
CA TRP A 67 5.35 7.53 -5.96
C TRP A 67 6.27 8.38 -5.08
N ASP A 68 7.03 9.30 -5.67
CA ASP A 68 7.72 10.37 -4.95
C ASP A 68 6.76 11.23 -4.11
N GLN A 69 5.50 11.35 -4.54
CA GLN A 69 4.44 12.03 -3.78
C GLN A 69 4.01 11.23 -2.53
N ILE A 70 4.15 9.91 -2.57
CA ILE A 70 3.85 9.01 -1.46
C ILE A 70 5.02 9.02 -0.48
N PHE A 71 6.25 8.78 -0.97
CA PHE A 71 7.44 8.56 -0.14
C PHE A 71 8.23 9.85 0.18
N LYS A 72 7.86 10.99 -0.40
CA LYS A 72 8.40 12.36 -0.19
C LYS A 72 9.93 12.53 -0.28
N ASP A 73 10.64 11.50 -0.70
CA ASP A 73 12.08 11.48 -0.94
C ASP A 73 12.38 10.53 -2.13
N PRO A 74 12.99 11.01 -3.23
CA PRO A 74 13.25 10.19 -4.41
C PRO A 74 14.11 8.95 -4.15
N MET A 75 15.12 9.03 -3.26
CA MET A 75 15.96 7.87 -2.94
C MET A 75 15.18 6.80 -2.20
N THR A 76 14.42 7.19 -1.18
CA THR A 76 13.56 6.28 -0.41
C THR A 76 12.49 5.66 -1.30
N THR A 77 11.90 6.45 -2.20
CA THR A 77 10.94 5.99 -3.21
C THR A 77 11.54 4.91 -4.08
N MET A 78 12.69 5.19 -4.69
CA MET A 78 13.38 4.26 -5.58
C MET A 78 13.71 2.96 -4.85
N ALA A 79 14.22 3.05 -3.62
CA ALA A 79 14.55 1.90 -2.79
C ALA A 79 13.32 1.06 -2.39
N ALA A 80 12.16 1.69 -2.18
CA ALA A 80 10.91 1.00 -1.86
C ALA A 80 10.32 0.32 -3.09
N VAL A 81 10.28 1.05 -4.22
CA VAL A 81 9.79 0.55 -5.51
C VAL A 81 10.64 -0.61 -5.99
N ASP A 82 11.97 -0.52 -5.89
CA ASP A 82 12.88 -1.59 -6.29
C ASP A 82 12.58 -2.89 -5.55
N ARG A 83 12.47 -2.84 -4.21
CA ARG A 83 12.11 -4.01 -3.38
C ARG A 83 10.70 -4.55 -3.69
N LEU A 84 9.73 -3.67 -3.92
CA LEU A 84 8.37 -4.10 -4.26
C LEU A 84 8.32 -4.78 -5.62
N VAL A 85 8.95 -4.18 -6.63
CA VAL A 85 8.83 -4.59 -8.03
C VAL A 85 9.71 -5.80 -8.36
N HIS A 86 10.79 -6.01 -7.61
CA HIS A 86 11.72 -7.13 -7.86
C HIS A 86 11.04 -8.50 -7.96
N HIS A 87 9.92 -8.71 -7.23
CA HIS A 87 9.07 -9.89 -7.33
C HIS A 87 7.57 -9.57 -7.46
N ALA A 88 7.23 -8.52 -8.21
CA ALA A 88 5.83 -8.14 -8.44
C ALA A 88 5.28 -8.61 -9.79
N LEU A 89 3.99 -8.91 -9.79
CA LEU A 89 3.15 -8.83 -10.98
C LEU A 89 2.52 -7.43 -11.01
N ILE A 90 2.87 -6.61 -12.00
CA ILE A 90 2.27 -5.29 -12.19
C ILE A 90 1.07 -5.44 -13.13
N LEU A 91 -0.11 -5.03 -12.65
CA LEU A 91 -1.33 -4.97 -13.44
C LEU A 91 -1.74 -3.51 -13.60
N GLU A 92 -1.63 -2.99 -14.82
CA GLU A 92 -2.11 -1.67 -15.17
C GLU A 92 -3.55 -1.77 -15.68
N PHE A 93 -4.42 -0.94 -15.12
CA PHE A 93 -5.84 -0.87 -15.49
C PHE A 93 -6.11 0.51 -16.12
N ASP A 94 -6.33 0.53 -17.42
CA ASP A 94 -6.60 1.73 -18.24
C ASP A 94 -8.06 1.81 -18.73
N GLY A 95 -8.92 0.91 -18.26
CA GLY A 95 -10.33 0.84 -18.63
C GLY A 95 -11.22 1.89 -17.97
N GLU A 96 -12.38 2.13 -18.59
CA GLU A 96 -13.41 3.01 -18.03
C GLU A 96 -13.90 2.52 -16.65
N SER A 97 -14.20 3.47 -15.77
CA SER A 97 -14.71 3.17 -14.44
C SER A 97 -16.02 2.39 -14.50
N GLN A 98 -15.98 1.14 -14.06
CA GLN A 98 -17.16 0.28 -13.92
C GLN A 98 -18.16 0.78 -12.85
N ARG A 99 -17.82 1.84 -12.11
CA ARG A 99 -18.74 2.50 -11.17
C ARG A 99 -19.77 3.37 -11.91
N VAL A 100 -19.44 3.87 -13.10
CA VAL A 100 -20.33 4.70 -13.93
C VAL A 100 -21.38 3.85 -14.65
N SER A 101 -21.05 2.60 -14.97
CA SER A 101 -21.90 1.67 -15.73
C SER A 101 -22.91 0.89 -14.90
N ARG A 102 -23.01 1.14 -13.59
CA ARG A 102 -24.06 0.55 -12.74
C ARG A 102 -25.15 1.59 -12.43
N PRO A 103 -26.15 1.78 -13.31
CA PRO A 103 -27.41 2.40 -12.91
C PRO A 103 -27.88 1.70 -11.65
N LYS A 104 -28.28 2.47 -10.63
CA LYS A 104 -28.93 1.93 -9.44
C LYS A 104 -30.01 0.97 -9.90
N GLU A 105 -29.86 -0.31 -9.57
CA GLU A 105 -30.98 -1.26 -9.60
C GLU A 105 -32.06 -0.58 -8.77
N LYS A 106 -33.08 -0.07 -9.47
CA LYS A 106 -34.25 0.49 -8.82
C LYS A 106 -34.82 -0.65 -8.00
N GLY A 107 -34.82 -0.49 -6.68
CA GLY A 107 -35.57 -1.35 -5.78
C GLY A 107 -36.99 -1.48 -6.33
N GLY A 108 -37.33 -2.68 -6.76
CA GLY A 108 -38.67 -3.03 -7.20
C GLY A 108 -39.47 -3.52 -6.00
N GLY A 109 -40.60 -2.85 -5.78
CA GLY A 109 -41.86 -3.40 -5.27
C GLY A 109 -41.87 -3.93 -3.85
#